data_AF-A0A375GCD6-F1
#
_entry.id   AF-A0A375GCD6-F1
#
_cell.length_a   1.000
_cell.length_b   1.000
_cell.length_c   1.000
_cell.angle_alpha   90.00
_cell.angle_beta   90.00
_cell.angle_gamma   90.00
#
_symmetry.space_group_name_H-M   'P 1'
#
loop_
_entity.id
_entity.type
_entity.pdbx_description
1 polymer ?
#
loop_
_entity_poly.entity_id
_entity_poly.type
_entity_poly.pdbx_seq_one_letter_code
_entity_poly.pdbx_strand_id
1 'polypeptide(L)'
;MTSRRQFLTMLGMVSLTTTGCTRMTAKNIEAMPHEYALLMDPAKRRAALGEQRLRISGADFGVGGTDFYEKEWESIHFYDCIFYGVIHLSRIRNCVFEHCQFPGSNFQAYHFEGVLFVRSDTLGGAYLMAGATSKNVRFVECDFGAKNPDVNQYGAVYLNGDVSYERCTGHYMSVKGNGVVSYRGCRFGNVNMSNGTFDKGKWEYATVSINNCHFRGRTRLSRSSITNLTIRNSKFDILEVGLSDVQGDVLIEGVQAGAMINMFANARSITIRNSQFRGISISPEGYETRYRSLDCLVELENQKNLRSVVLENIECGRDDWGVNDVVDNKLTNISRGCQIMGGYDSTVIRHCTIPNASLMLESASVLIDRYEGEKASFVTSKIGSLTLRDTAIVKAIDFTGVQVQKLDASGLVRYTGQKIVTTRSNVSL
;
A
#
# COMPACT_ATOMS: atom_id res chain seq x y z
N MET A 1 50.81 -30.19 -14.59
CA MET A 1 50.07 -31.47 -14.49
C MET A 1 48.60 -31.16 -14.27
N THR A 2 47.81 -31.53 -15.27
CA THR A 2 46.37 -31.31 -15.46
C THR A 2 45.51 -32.37 -14.76
N SER A 3 44.40 -31.98 -14.14
CA SER A 3 43.14 -32.73 -14.17
C SER A 3 42.00 -31.71 -14.02
N ARG A 4 41.21 -31.34 -15.03
CA ARG A 4 40.22 -32.09 -15.85
C ARG A 4 39.18 -32.85 -15.02
N ARG A 5 38.09 -32.15 -14.68
CA ARG A 5 36.71 -32.66 -14.81
C ARG A 5 35.77 -31.51 -15.17
N GLN A 6 35.44 -31.43 -16.45
CA GLN A 6 34.25 -30.78 -16.99
C GLN A 6 33.13 -31.82 -17.02
N PHE A 7 31.89 -31.40 -16.73
CA PHE A 7 30.67 -31.73 -17.51
C PHE A 7 29.50 -30.94 -16.86
N LEU A 8 29.21 -29.72 -17.32
CA LEU A 8 28.18 -29.36 -18.30
C LEU A 8 26.75 -29.74 -17.87
N THR A 9 25.97 -28.76 -17.40
CA THR A 9 24.55 -28.64 -17.80
C THR A 9 24.06 -27.19 -17.74
N MET A 10 23.78 -26.66 -18.94
CA MET A 10 22.86 -25.58 -19.30
C MET A 10 23.09 -24.16 -18.78
N LEU A 11 23.84 -23.44 -19.62
CA LEU A 11 23.52 -22.10 -20.13
C LEU A 11 22.00 -21.81 -20.17
N GLY A 12 21.49 -21.22 -19.10
CA GLY A 12 20.34 -20.33 -19.15
C GLY A 12 20.85 -18.91 -19.33
N MET A 13 21.36 -18.58 -20.52
CA MET A 13 21.47 -17.18 -20.94
C MET A 13 20.04 -16.64 -20.99
N VAL A 14 19.59 -16.06 -19.88
CA VAL A 14 18.57 -15.02 -19.95
C VAL A 14 19.25 -13.88 -20.68
N SER A 15 19.06 -13.88 -22.00
CA SER A 15 19.09 -12.67 -22.79
C SER A 15 18.21 -11.67 -22.05
N LEU A 16 18.85 -10.77 -21.29
CA LEU A 16 18.33 -9.43 -21.09
C LEU A 16 18.16 -8.88 -22.50
N THR A 17 16.99 -9.09 -23.06
CA THR A 17 16.50 -8.28 -24.17
C THR A 17 16.42 -6.87 -23.60
N THR A 18 17.51 -6.13 -23.74
CA THR A 18 17.45 -4.71 -23.97
C THR A 18 16.62 -4.52 -25.24
N THR A 19 15.30 -4.59 -25.11
CA THR A 19 14.41 -3.75 -25.89
C THR A 19 14.82 -2.33 -25.47
N GLY A 20 15.83 -1.71 -26.08
CA GLY A 20 15.82 -1.50 -27.51
C GLY A 20 14.51 -0.77 -27.76
N CYS A 21 14.45 0.50 -27.33
CA CYS A 21 13.44 1.42 -27.84
C CYS A 21 13.62 1.41 -29.35
N THR A 22 12.95 0.50 -30.05
CA THR A 22 12.67 0.64 -31.46
C THR A 22 11.90 1.95 -31.50
N ARG A 23 12.58 3.04 -31.85
CA ARG A 23 11.91 4.30 -32.16
C ARG A 23 10.84 3.91 -33.17
N MET A 24 9.59 3.88 -32.72
CA MET A 24 8.46 3.86 -33.62
C MET A 24 8.72 5.01 -34.60
N THR A 25 8.47 4.81 -35.88
CA THR A 25 8.53 5.87 -36.90
C THR A 25 7.35 6.81 -36.71
N ALA A 26 7.25 7.39 -35.51
CA ALA A 26 6.21 8.31 -35.13
C ALA A 26 6.36 9.60 -35.94
N LYS A 27 5.24 10.11 -36.43
CA LYS A 27 5.20 11.39 -37.16
C LYS A 27 4.82 12.48 -36.18
N ASN A 28 5.51 13.62 -36.24
CA ASN A 28 5.08 14.81 -35.51
C ASN A 28 3.61 15.09 -35.80
N ILE A 29 2.82 15.37 -34.77
CA ILE A 29 1.38 15.58 -34.92
C ILE A 29 1.08 16.75 -35.86
N GLU A 30 1.93 17.77 -35.94
CA GLU A 30 1.78 18.89 -36.88
C GLU A 30 1.94 18.46 -38.35
N ALA A 31 2.62 17.33 -38.61
CA ALA A 31 2.73 16.72 -39.93
C ALA A 31 1.52 15.82 -40.28
N MET A 32 0.52 15.75 -39.39
CA MET A 32 -0.77 15.07 -39.58
C MET A 32 -1.89 16.12 -39.66
N PRO A 33 -1.99 16.90 -40.75
CA PRO A 33 -2.77 18.14 -40.77
C PRO A 33 -4.27 17.94 -40.55
N HIS A 34 -4.82 16.79 -40.95
CA HIS A 34 -6.22 16.48 -40.70
C HIS A 34 -6.47 16.22 -39.21
N GLU A 35 -5.71 15.30 -38.63
CA GLU A 35 -5.80 14.89 -37.22
C GLU A 35 -5.49 16.05 -36.28
N TYR A 36 -4.43 16.82 -36.55
CA TYR A 36 -4.06 18.00 -35.79
C TYR A 36 -5.18 19.04 -35.80
N ALA A 37 -5.79 19.33 -36.96
CA ALA A 37 -6.90 20.28 -37.03
C ALA A 37 -8.13 19.82 -36.24
N LEU A 38 -8.43 18.52 -36.21
CA LEU A 38 -9.55 17.98 -35.42
C LEU A 38 -9.20 17.83 -33.93
N LEU A 39 -7.94 17.64 -33.58
CA LEU A 39 -7.46 17.62 -32.20
C LEU A 39 -7.63 18.99 -31.53
N MET A 40 -7.25 20.05 -32.25
CA MET A 40 -7.18 21.42 -31.77
C MET A 40 -8.54 22.12 -31.63
N ASP A 41 -9.57 21.63 -32.31
CA ASP A 41 -10.92 22.21 -32.32
C ASP A 41 -12.01 21.13 -32.11
N PRO A 42 -12.57 21.03 -30.89
CA PRO A 42 -13.67 20.11 -30.59
C PRO A 42 -14.93 20.35 -31.43
N ALA A 43 -15.26 21.58 -31.77
CA ALA A 43 -16.44 21.89 -32.57
C ALA A 43 -16.27 21.37 -34.00
N LYS A 44 -15.10 21.60 -34.60
CA LYS A 44 -14.74 21.04 -35.91
C LYS A 44 -14.73 19.52 -35.89
N ARG A 45 -14.21 18.90 -34.83
CA ARG A 45 -14.24 17.44 -34.63
C ARG A 45 -15.65 16.89 -34.62
N ARG A 46 -16.55 17.46 -33.81
CA ARG A 46 -17.96 17.05 -33.75
C ARG A 46 -18.68 17.26 -35.09
N ALA A 47 -18.40 18.35 -35.80
CA ALA A 47 -18.98 18.57 -37.12
C ALA A 47 -18.51 17.53 -38.16
N ALA A 48 -17.24 17.10 -38.09
CA ALA A 48 -16.67 16.15 -39.04
C ALA A 48 -17.02 14.68 -38.73
N LEU A 49 -17.05 14.31 -37.44
CA LEU A 49 -17.14 12.91 -37.00
C LEU A 49 -18.46 12.57 -36.29
N GLY A 50 -19.27 13.57 -35.92
CA GLY A 50 -20.44 13.37 -35.06
C GLY A 50 -20.03 12.78 -33.71
N GLU A 51 -20.65 11.65 -33.36
CA GLU A 51 -20.36 10.87 -32.15
C GLU A 51 -19.17 9.91 -32.29
N GLN A 52 -18.59 9.79 -33.50
CA GLN A 52 -17.46 8.91 -33.71
C GLN A 52 -16.19 9.46 -33.04
N ARG A 53 -15.39 8.54 -32.50
CA ARG A 53 -14.12 8.87 -31.85
C ARG A 53 -13.06 9.21 -32.90
N LEU A 54 -12.36 10.33 -32.73
CA LEU A 54 -11.16 10.62 -33.53
C LEU A 54 -10.07 9.61 -33.16
N ARG A 55 -9.50 8.90 -34.14
CA ARG A 55 -8.33 8.04 -33.92
C ARG A 55 -7.08 8.74 -34.43
N ILE A 56 -6.09 8.88 -33.55
CA ILE A 56 -4.75 9.39 -33.87
C ILE A 56 -3.78 8.23 -33.64
N SER A 57 -2.99 7.87 -34.65
CA SER A 57 -2.09 6.71 -34.57
C SER A 57 -0.67 7.02 -35.01
N GLY A 58 0.32 6.55 -34.24
CA GLY A 58 1.73 6.75 -34.57
C GLY A 58 2.17 8.21 -34.51
N ALA A 59 1.53 9.02 -33.66
CA ALA A 59 1.85 10.45 -33.54
C ALA A 59 2.87 10.71 -32.43
N ASP A 60 3.82 11.58 -32.74
CA ASP A 60 4.73 12.20 -31.79
C ASP A 60 4.21 13.59 -31.43
N PHE A 61 3.91 13.83 -30.15
CA PHE A 61 3.44 15.11 -29.64
C PHE A 61 4.58 16.08 -29.29
N GLY A 62 5.83 15.70 -29.59
CA GLY A 62 6.98 16.57 -29.49
C GLY A 62 7.28 16.97 -28.04
N VAL A 63 8.00 18.10 -27.87
CA VAL A 63 8.28 18.69 -26.55
C VAL A 63 7.04 19.24 -25.84
N GLY A 64 5.84 19.08 -26.40
CA GLY A 64 4.62 19.66 -25.83
C GLY A 64 4.75 21.18 -25.74
N GLY A 65 4.42 21.87 -26.83
CA GLY A 65 4.45 23.33 -26.88
C GLY A 65 3.25 23.97 -26.18
N THR A 66 3.22 25.31 -26.17
CA THR A 66 2.07 26.13 -25.77
C THR A 66 0.80 25.85 -26.55
N ASP A 67 0.89 25.14 -27.68
CA ASP A 67 -0.23 24.90 -28.59
C ASP A 67 -1.37 24.12 -27.91
N PHE A 68 -1.03 23.20 -27.02
CA PHE A 68 -2.03 22.42 -26.27
C PHE A 68 -2.50 23.12 -25.00
N TYR A 69 -1.92 24.27 -24.64
CA TYR A 69 -2.26 24.97 -23.41
C TYR A 69 -3.77 25.28 -23.36
N GLU A 70 -4.41 24.80 -22.30
CA GLU A 70 -5.84 24.96 -22.04
C GLU A 70 -6.78 24.41 -23.13
N LYS A 71 -6.29 23.54 -24.02
CA LYS A 71 -7.14 22.86 -25.00
C LYS A 71 -7.98 21.76 -24.36
N GLU A 72 -9.10 21.44 -25.02
CA GLU A 72 -9.99 20.34 -24.62
C GLU A 72 -9.85 19.15 -25.57
N TRP A 73 -9.56 17.98 -25.00
CA TRP A 73 -9.55 16.71 -25.72
C TRP A 73 -10.78 15.91 -25.33
N GLU A 74 -11.64 15.59 -26.30
CA GLU A 74 -12.88 14.85 -26.07
C GLU A 74 -13.11 13.81 -27.15
N SER A 75 -13.40 12.57 -26.74
CA SER A 75 -13.70 11.45 -27.63
C SER A 75 -12.58 11.23 -28.64
N ILE A 76 -11.36 10.98 -28.13
CA ILE A 76 -10.16 10.70 -28.93
C ILE A 76 -9.53 9.36 -28.51
N HIS A 77 -9.09 8.56 -29.47
CA HIS A 77 -8.28 7.37 -29.27
C HIS A 77 -6.86 7.64 -29.79
N PHE A 78 -5.92 7.78 -28.87
CA PHE A 78 -4.49 7.80 -29.16
C PHE A 78 -3.98 6.37 -29.14
N TYR A 79 -3.34 5.93 -30.23
CA TYR A 79 -2.87 4.56 -30.41
C TYR A 79 -1.42 4.57 -30.92
N ASP A 80 -0.49 3.93 -30.21
CA ASP A 80 0.95 3.98 -30.54
C ASP A 80 1.51 5.42 -30.60
N CYS A 81 1.07 6.29 -29.69
CA CYS A 81 1.51 7.69 -29.63
C CYS A 81 2.61 7.91 -28.59
N ILE A 82 3.44 8.93 -28.80
CA ILE A 82 4.48 9.34 -27.86
C ILE A 82 4.17 10.75 -27.37
N PHE A 83 4.13 10.93 -26.05
CA PHE A 83 3.93 12.19 -25.37
C PHE A 83 5.18 12.51 -24.54
N TYR A 84 5.96 13.52 -24.90
CA TYR A 84 7.11 13.96 -24.11
C TYR A 84 7.04 15.48 -23.86
N GLY A 85 7.84 15.98 -22.90
CA GLY A 85 7.78 17.40 -22.53
C GLY A 85 6.49 17.80 -21.81
N VAL A 86 5.99 19.03 -22.01
CA VAL A 86 4.91 19.61 -21.19
C VAL A 86 3.60 19.66 -21.97
N ILE A 87 2.60 18.91 -21.52
CA ILE A 87 1.26 18.96 -22.10
C ILE A 87 0.31 19.41 -20.99
N HIS A 88 -0.37 20.53 -21.18
CA HIS A 88 -1.27 21.09 -20.19
C HIS A 88 -2.62 21.41 -20.83
N LEU A 89 -3.60 20.56 -20.57
CA LEU A 89 -4.95 20.68 -21.14
C LEU A 89 -5.90 21.27 -20.11
N SER A 90 -6.97 21.92 -20.57
CA SER A 90 -8.04 22.30 -19.65
C SER A 90 -8.88 21.07 -19.29
N ARG A 91 -9.10 20.17 -20.26
CA ARG A 91 -9.96 18.99 -20.06
C ARG A 91 -9.59 17.83 -20.98
N ILE A 92 -9.70 16.61 -20.44
CA ILE A 92 -9.64 15.33 -21.17
C ILE A 92 -10.90 14.53 -20.83
N ARG A 93 -11.69 14.16 -21.85
CA ARG A 93 -12.98 13.49 -21.66
C ARG A 93 -13.18 12.34 -22.63
N ASN A 94 -13.55 11.17 -22.12
CA ASN A 94 -13.83 9.98 -22.93
C ASN A 94 -12.69 9.60 -23.88
N CYS A 95 -11.45 9.86 -23.46
CA CYS A 95 -10.24 9.57 -24.23
C CYS A 95 -9.66 8.21 -23.88
N VAL A 96 -9.05 7.55 -24.87
CA VAL A 96 -8.29 6.32 -24.70
C VAL A 96 -6.86 6.54 -25.16
N PHE A 97 -5.91 6.15 -24.32
CA PHE A 97 -4.49 6.09 -24.63
C PHE A 97 -4.10 4.61 -24.64
N GLU A 98 -3.89 4.05 -25.83
CA GLU A 98 -3.56 2.64 -26.00
C GLU A 98 -2.14 2.51 -26.56
N HIS A 99 -1.29 1.69 -25.94
CA HIS A 99 0.12 1.51 -26.34
C HIS A 99 0.89 2.84 -26.46
N CYS A 100 0.51 3.84 -25.66
CA CYS A 100 1.13 5.16 -25.69
C CYS A 100 2.29 5.26 -24.69
N GLN A 101 3.28 6.10 -25.00
CA GLN A 101 4.45 6.31 -24.14
C GLN A 101 4.46 7.73 -23.60
N PHE A 102 4.83 7.89 -22.33
CA PHE A 102 4.90 9.17 -21.63
C PHE A 102 6.31 9.46 -21.09
N PRO A 103 7.39 9.36 -21.90
CA PRO A 103 8.75 9.38 -21.39
C PRO A 103 9.13 10.74 -20.78
N GLY A 104 9.29 10.79 -19.45
CA GLY A 104 9.61 12.01 -18.72
C GLY A 104 8.61 13.15 -18.94
N SER A 105 7.39 12.84 -19.38
CA SER A 105 6.39 13.86 -19.73
C SER A 105 5.84 14.52 -18.48
N ASN A 106 5.53 15.81 -18.57
CA ASN A 106 4.66 16.50 -17.64
C ASN A 106 3.28 16.64 -18.29
N PHE A 107 2.46 15.60 -18.16
CA PHE A 107 1.15 15.48 -18.78
C PHE A 107 0.04 15.83 -17.78
N GLN A 108 -0.54 17.00 -17.94
CA GLN A 108 -1.49 17.58 -17.01
C GLN A 108 -2.81 17.94 -17.68
N ALA A 109 -3.90 17.83 -16.92
CA ALA A 109 -5.13 18.57 -17.22
C ALA A 109 -5.89 18.95 -15.96
N TYR A 110 -6.66 20.04 -16.01
CA TYR A 110 -7.53 20.40 -14.88
C TYR A 110 -8.63 19.37 -14.62
N HIS A 111 -9.08 18.68 -15.66
CA HIS A 111 -10.21 17.75 -15.60
C HIS A 111 -9.98 16.49 -16.43
N PHE A 112 -10.00 15.32 -15.80
CA PHE A 112 -10.09 14.02 -16.48
C PHE A 112 -11.47 13.41 -16.22
N GLU A 113 -12.20 13.02 -17.26
CA GLU A 113 -13.47 12.31 -17.12
C GLU A 113 -13.53 11.11 -18.08
N GLY A 114 -13.65 9.89 -17.53
CA GLY A 114 -13.80 8.70 -18.36
C GLY A 114 -12.57 8.42 -19.23
N VAL A 115 -11.37 8.59 -18.65
CA VAL A 115 -10.10 8.44 -19.37
C VAL A 115 -9.51 7.06 -19.10
N LEU A 116 -9.10 6.38 -20.16
CA LEU A 116 -8.54 5.04 -20.10
C LEU A 116 -7.13 5.01 -20.68
N PHE A 117 -6.16 4.60 -19.87
CA PHE A 117 -4.81 4.25 -20.30
C PHE A 117 -4.70 2.72 -20.32
N VAL A 118 -4.33 2.14 -21.45
CA VAL A 118 -4.21 0.69 -21.64
C VAL A 118 -2.86 0.38 -22.26
N ARG A 119 -2.09 -0.51 -21.61
CA ARG A 119 -0.75 -0.92 -22.09
C ARG A 119 0.16 0.27 -22.41
N SER A 120 -0.03 1.37 -21.67
CA SER A 120 0.79 2.58 -21.81
C SER A 120 1.92 2.55 -20.80
N ASP A 121 3.03 3.21 -21.13
CA ASP A 121 4.18 3.29 -20.23
C ASP A 121 4.50 4.74 -19.85
N THR A 122 4.95 4.94 -18.61
CA THR A 122 5.39 6.25 -18.09
C THR A 122 6.87 6.23 -17.72
N LEU A 123 7.67 5.42 -18.42
CA LEU A 123 9.05 5.16 -18.07
C LEU A 123 9.90 6.43 -18.19
N GLY A 124 10.78 6.66 -17.23
CA GLY A 124 11.66 7.84 -17.22
C GLY A 124 11.17 9.00 -16.36
N GLY A 125 10.33 8.72 -15.35
CA GLY A 125 9.95 9.73 -14.36
C GLY A 125 8.85 10.68 -14.85
N ALA A 126 7.86 10.17 -15.58
CA ALA A 126 6.74 11.00 -16.01
C ALA A 126 5.90 11.51 -14.83
N TYR A 127 5.29 12.68 -15.02
CA TYR A 127 4.30 13.29 -14.16
C TYR A 127 2.96 13.32 -14.89
N LEU A 128 2.02 12.47 -14.49
CA LEU A 128 0.64 12.46 -14.97
C LEU A 128 -0.24 13.06 -13.89
N MET A 129 -0.81 14.24 -14.13
CA MET A 129 -1.54 14.99 -13.09
C MET A 129 -2.93 15.41 -13.55
N ALA A 130 -3.91 15.26 -12.67
CA ALA A 130 -5.28 15.71 -12.90
C ALA A 130 -5.84 16.50 -11.73
N GLY A 131 -6.63 17.53 -12.02
CA GLY A 131 -7.26 18.39 -11.01
C GLY A 131 -8.37 17.69 -10.20
N ALA A 132 -8.84 18.37 -9.15
CA ALA A 132 -9.70 17.86 -8.06
C ALA A 132 -11.11 17.37 -8.46
N THR A 133 -11.52 17.59 -9.70
CA THR A 133 -12.85 17.19 -10.20
C THR A 133 -12.76 16.04 -11.20
N SER A 134 -11.58 15.41 -11.28
CA SER A 134 -11.35 14.27 -12.16
C SER A 134 -12.08 13.03 -11.65
N LYS A 135 -12.57 12.19 -12.55
CA LYS A 135 -13.31 10.98 -12.18
C LYS A 135 -13.21 9.91 -13.26
N ASN A 136 -13.35 8.66 -12.84
CA ASN A 136 -13.33 7.49 -13.70
C ASN A 136 -12.08 7.44 -14.60
N VAL A 137 -10.90 7.58 -13.98
CA VAL A 137 -9.62 7.41 -14.67
C VAL A 137 -9.10 6.00 -14.41
N ARG A 138 -8.70 5.29 -15.46
CA ARG A 138 -8.31 3.88 -15.36
C ARG A 138 -6.98 3.64 -16.05
N PHE A 139 -6.09 2.92 -15.39
CA PHE A 139 -4.86 2.37 -15.95
C PHE A 139 -4.98 0.86 -15.97
N VAL A 140 -4.79 0.26 -17.14
CA VAL A 140 -4.93 -1.19 -17.34
C VAL A 140 -3.69 -1.70 -18.04
N GLU A 141 -2.97 -2.61 -17.39
CA GLU A 141 -1.74 -3.23 -17.93
C GLU A 141 -0.67 -2.19 -18.28
N CYS A 142 -0.66 -1.06 -17.57
CA CYS A 142 0.35 -0.02 -17.74
C CYS A 142 1.63 -0.35 -16.99
N ASP A 143 2.76 0.17 -17.49
CA ASP A 143 4.04 0.09 -16.81
C ASP A 143 4.51 1.48 -16.36
N PHE A 144 4.82 1.60 -15.08
CA PHE A 144 5.17 2.87 -14.47
C PHE A 144 6.57 2.85 -13.90
N GLY A 145 7.31 3.95 -14.02
CA GLY A 145 8.45 4.12 -13.13
C GLY A 145 9.57 5.02 -13.59
N ALA A 146 10.50 5.18 -12.66
CA ALA A 146 11.79 5.80 -12.89
C ALA A 146 12.90 4.76 -12.85
N LYS A 147 14.09 5.13 -13.32
CA LYS A 147 15.30 4.29 -13.19
C LYS A 147 16.05 4.54 -11.89
N ASN A 148 15.81 5.68 -11.23
CA ASN A 148 16.58 6.12 -10.07
C ASN A 148 15.86 5.75 -8.75
N PRO A 149 16.54 5.09 -7.79
CA PRO A 149 16.00 4.83 -6.45
C PRO A 149 15.78 6.07 -5.58
N ASP A 150 16.39 7.21 -5.92
CA ASP A 150 16.17 8.48 -5.22
C ASP A 150 14.70 8.90 -5.31
N VAL A 151 14.03 9.00 -4.15
CA VAL A 151 12.62 9.39 -4.03
C VAL A 151 12.33 10.75 -4.66
N ASN A 152 13.33 11.65 -4.72
CA ASN A 152 13.20 12.95 -5.35
C ASN A 152 13.17 12.88 -6.89
N GLN A 153 13.41 11.69 -7.45
CA GLN A 153 13.43 11.43 -8.89
C GLN A 153 12.36 10.42 -9.31
N TYR A 154 11.41 10.12 -8.43
CA TYR A 154 10.27 9.26 -8.75
C TYR A 154 9.36 9.94 -9.76
N GLY A 155 8.84 9.15 -10.70
CA GLY A 155 7.68 9.57 -11.49
C GLY A 155 6.44 9.70 -10.60
N ALA A 156 5.45 10.46 -11.04
CA ALA A 156 4.23 10.70 -10.30
C ALA A 156 2.97 10.48 -11.15
N VAL A 157 1.98 9.80 -10.59
CA VAL A 157 0.62 9.75 -11.13
C VAL A 157 -0.32 10.30 -10.07
N TYR A 158 -0.72 11.57 -10.21
CA TYR A 158 -1.52 12.28 -9.22
C TYR A 158 -2.89 12.62 -9.78
N LEU A 159 -3.90 11.84 -9.39
CA LEU A 159 -5.27 12.03 -9.84
C LEU A 159 -6.14 12.40 -8.65
N ASN A 160 -6.54 13.66 -8.54
CA ASN A 160 -7.33 14.13 -7.39
C ASN A 160 -8.82 13.72 -7.54
N GLY A 161 -9.09 12.41 -7.68
CA GLY A 161 -10.43 11.85 -7.87
C GLY A 161 -10.44 10.32 -7.93
N ASP A 162 -11.44 9.73 -8.61
CA ASP A 162 -11.59 8.28 -8.76
C ASP A 162 -10.55 7.71 -9.74
N VAL A 163 -9.76 6.75 -9.27
CA VAL A 163 -8.70 6.11 -10.06
C VAL A 163 -8.63 4.59 -9.79
N SER A 164 -8.44 3.82 -10.86
CA SER A 164 -8.11 2.38 -10.77
C SER A 164 -6.82 2.03 -11.48
N TYR A 165 -6.00 1.22 -10.83
CA TYR A 165 -4.82 0.57 -11.40
C TYR A 165 -5.09 -0.93 -11.49
N GLU A 166 -5.07 -1.49 -12.71
CA GLU A 166 -5.46 -2.88 -12.97
C GLU A 166 -4.35 -3.62 -13.71
N ARG A 167 -3.75 -4.62 -13.07
CA ARG A 167 -2.64 -5.43 -13.63
C ARG A 167 -1.43 -4.60 -14.07
N CYS A 168 -1.26 -3.42 -13.47
CA CYS A 168 -0.12 -2.56 -13.77
C CYS A 168 1.16 -3.06 -13.10
N THR A 169 2.30 -2.71 -13.70
CA THR A 169 3.63 -2.91 -13.15
C THR A 169 4.27 -1.57 -12.81
N GLY A 170 5.28 -1.57 -11.95
CA GLY A 170 6.15 -0.41 -11.85
C GLY A 170 7.12 -0.36 -10.70
N HIS A 171 7.98 0.67 -10.70
CA HIS A 171 9.01 0.87 -9.69
C HIS A 171 9.40 2.35 -9.56
N TYR A 172 9.79 2.80 -8.37
CA TYR A 172 10.25 4.17 -8.13
C TYR A 172 9.23 5.20 -8.59
N MET A 173 8.00 5.08 -8.08
CA MET A 173 6.90 5.98 -8.44
C MET A 173 6.09 6.41 -7.23
N SER A 174 5.45 7.56 -7.37
CA SER A 174 4.43 8.05 -6.45
C SER A 174 3.04 7.99 -7.11
N VAL A 175 2.09 7.32 -6.49
CA VAL A 175 0.69 7.28 -6.93
C VAL A 175 -0.19 8.01 -5.93
N LYS A 176 -1.12 8.83 -6.43
CA LYS A 176 -2.09 9.56 -5.60
C LYS A 176 -3.51 9.48 -6.13
N GLY A 177 -4.46 9.27 -5.20
CA GLY A 177 -5.89 9.35 -5.45
C GLY A 177 -6.69 9.92 -4.27
N ASN A 178 -7.74 10.70 -4.52
CA ASN A 178 -8.55 11.32 -3.45
C ASN A 178 -10.00 10.82 -3.40
N GLY A 179 -10.51 10.11 -4.40
CA GLY A 179 -11.87 9.56 -4.41
C GLY A 179 -11.88 8.06 -4.09
N VAL A 180 -12.49 7.26 -4.95
CA VAL A 180 -12.32 5.81 -4.93
C VAL A 180 -10.99 5.45 -5.59
N VAL A 181 -10.08 4.86 -4.81
CA VAL A 181 -8.76 4.45 -5.27
C VAL A 181 -8.66 2.93 -5.20
N SER A 182 -8.39 2.29 -6.34
CA SER A 182 -8.28 0.83 -6.40
C SER A 182 -7.00 0.35 -7.07
N TYR A 183 -6.39 -0.66 -6.47
CA TYR A 183 -5.26 -1.40 -7.02
C TYR A 183 -5.67 -2.87 -7.13
N ARG A 184 -5.63 -3.43 -8.34
CA ARG A 184 -6.10 -4.79 -8.61
C ARG A 184 -5.12 -5.56 -9.45
N GLY A 185 -4.54 -6.63 -8.90
CA GLY A 185 -3.62 -7.48 -9.67
C GLY A 185 -2.28 -6.81 -10.00
N CYS A 186 -1.92 -5.72 -9.32
CA CYS A 186 -0.73 -4.94 -9.63
C CYS A 186 0.54 -5.62 -9.12
N ARG A 187 1.67 -5.32 -9.78
CA ARG A 187 3.00 -5.77 -9.40
C ARG A 187 3.96 -4.59 -9.35
N PHE A 188 4.12 -4.02 -8.17
CA PHE A 188 5.02 -2.88 -7.97
C PHE A 188 6.27 -3.32 -7.21
N GLY A 189 7.40 -2.63 -7.40
CA GLY A 189 8.45 -2.64 -6.39
C GLY A 189 8.30 -1.44 -5.46
N ASN A 190 9.38 -0.69 -5.22
CA ASN A 190 9.33 0.48 -4.35
C ASN A 190 8.31 1.50 -4.87
N VAL A 191 7.29 1.78 -4.06
CA VAL A 191 6.18 2.67 -4.43
C VAL A 191 5.73 3.48 -3.23
N ASN A 192 5.50 4.77 -3.49
CA ASN A 192 4.86 5.66 -2.55
C ASN A 192 3.39 5.89 -2.95
N MET A 193 2.48 5.68 -2.03
CA MET A 193 1.04 5.83 -2.24
C MET A 193 0.57 6.93 -1.30
N SER A 194 0.05 8.04 -1.80
CA SER A 194 -0.62 9.05 -0.96
C SER A 194 -2.08 9.13 -1.35
N ASN A 195 -3.00 8.97 -0.40
CA ASN A 195 -4.42 8.94 -0.74
C ASN A 195 -5.21 9.89 0.15
N GLY A 196 -6.04 10.71 -0.47
CA GLY A 196 -6.64 11.85 0.19
C GLY A 196 -5.63 12.94 0.52
N THR A 197 -6.12 14.14 0.78
CA THR A 197 -5.29 15.30 1.04
C THR A 197 -6.06 16.36 1.81
N PHE A 198 -5.33 17.23 2.49
CA PHE A 198 -5.89 18.49 2.95
C PHE A 198 -5.50 19.57 1.94
N ASP A 199 -6.45 20.04 1.15
CA ASP A 199 -6.22 21.11 0.19
C ASP A 199 -7.20 22.26 0.44
N LYS A 200 -6.70 23.50 0.36
CA LYS A 200 -7.50 24.74 0.51
C LYS A 200 -8.45 24.76 1.71
N GLY A 201 -8.03 24.23 2.85
CA GLY A 201 -8.83 24.23 4.07
C GLY A 201 -9.88 23.11 4.15
N LYS A 202 -9.90 22.20 3.18
CA LYS A 202 -10.86 21.09 3.10
C LYS A 202 -10.14 19.76 3.02
N TRP A 203 -10.65 18.78 3.77
CA TRP A 203 -10.22 17.40 3.63
C TRP A 203 -10.89 16.75 2.41
N GLU A 204 -10.09 16.17 1.54
CA GLU A 204 -10.52 15.26 0.48
C GLU A 204 -10.14 13.84 0.91
N TYR A 205 -11.14 13.00 1.15
CA TYR A 205 -10.96 11.66 1.70
C TYR A 205 -11.06 10.58 0.63
N ALA A 206 -10.09 9.66 0.64
CA ALA A 206 -10.08 8.53 -0.28
C ALA A 206 -10.70 7.26 0.33
N THR A 207 -11.41 6.48 -0.47
CA THR A 207 -11.70 5.07 -0.16
C THR A 207 -10.70 4.19 -0.88
N VAL A 208 -9.84 3.49 -0.14
CA VAL A 208 -8.68 2.78 -0.71
C VAL A 208 -8.88 1.28 -0.67
N SER A 209 -8.67 0.62 -1.81
CA SER A 209 -8.72 -0.83 -1.93
C SER A 209 -7.48 -1.39 -2.66
N ILE A 210 -6.82 -2.38 -2.07
CA ILE A 210 -5.67 -3.08 -2.64
C ILE A 210 -6.01 -4.58 -2.67
N ASN A 211 -6.11 -5.17 -3.86
CA ASN A 211 -6.62 -6.53 -4.02
C ASN A 211 -5.77 -7.36 -4.98
N ASN A 212 -5.35 -8.56 -4.55
CA ASN A 212 -4.58 -9.50 -5.37
C ASN A 212 -3.27 -8.91 -5.92
N CYS A 213 -2.62 -8.03 -5.15
CA CYS A 213 -1.40 -7.34 -5.59
C CYS A 213 -0.14 -8.01 -5.02
N HIS A 214 1.00 -7.76 -5.67
CA HIS A 214 2.31 -8.20 -5.21
C HIS A 214 3.30 -7.03 -5.26
N PHE A 215 3.73 -6.60 -4.09
CA PHE A 215 4.68 -5.51 -3.93
C PHE A 215 6.04 -6.03 -3.45
N ARG A 216 7.11 -5.66 -4.14
CA ARG A 216 8.49 -5.93 -3.75
C ARG A 216 9.14 -4.70 -3.15
N GLY A 217 10.08 -4.88 -2.24
CA GLY A 217 10.69 -3.78 -1.49
C GLY A 217 9.68 -3.03 -0.62
N ARG A 218 9.80 -1.71 -0.56
CA ARG A 218 9.02 -0.87 0.35
C ARG A 218 7.76 -0.33 -0.34
N THR A 219 6.61 -0.72 0.20
CA THR A 219 5.32 -0.08 -0.11
C THR A 219 4.97 0.86 1.01
N ARG A 220 4.96 2.16 0.72
CA ARG A 220 4.60 3.18 1.70
C ARG A 220 3.26 3.82 1.33
N LEU A 221 2.23 3.50 2.10
CA LEU A 221 1.03 4.33 2.15
C LEU A 221 1.38 5.53 3.04
N SER A 222 1.82 6.63 2.43
CA SER A 222 2.15 7.88 3.12
C SER A 222 0.96 8.39 3.93
N ARG A 223 1.19 9.38 4.81
CA ARG A 223 0.13 10.03 5.59
C ARG A 223 -1.03 10.43 4.67
N SER A 224 -2.14 9.75 4.86
CA SER A 224 -3.30 9.74 3.98
C SER A 224 -4.56 10.05 4.78
N SER A 225 -5.55 10.65 4.13
CA SER A 225 -6.87 10.92 4.67
C SER A 225 -7.86 9.97 4.03
N ILE A 226 -8.27 8.96 4.77
CA ILE A 226 -8.94 7.79 4.23
C ILE A 226 -10.32 7.65 4.88
N THR A 227 -11.35 7.40 4.08
CA THR A 227 -12.67 7.01 4.58
C THR A 227 -12.64 5.57 5.10
N ASN A 228 -12.19 4.63 4.25
CA ASN A 228 -11.98 3.22 4.61
C ASN A 228 -10.76 2.66 3.89
N LEU A 229 -10.04 1.74 4.54
CA LEU A 229 -8.90 1.03 3.97
C LEU A 229 -9.20 -0.46 3.89
N THR A 230 -9.04 -1.05 2.70
CA THR A 230 -9.18 -2.49 2.50
C THR A 230 -7.98 -3.06 1.74
N ILE A 231 -7.32 -4.04 2.32
CA ILE A 231 -6.20 -4.77 1.71
C ILE A 231 -6.55 -6.26 1.72
N ARG A 232 -6.62 -6.89 0.54
CA ARG A 232 -6.97 -8.31 0.41
C ARG A 232 -6.01 -9.09 -0.46
N ASN A 233 -5.72 -10.33 -0.06
CA ASN A 233 -5.06 -11.35 -0.87
C ASN A 233 -3.76 -10.85 -1.52
N SER A 234 -3.00 -10.03 -0.79
CA SER A 234 -1.87 -9.27 -1.34
C SER A 234 -0.57 -9.64 -0.63
N LYS A 235 0.53 -9.51 -1.35
CA LYS A 235 1.88 -9.82 -0.87
C LYS A 235 2.73 -8.56 -0.83
N PHE A 236 3.50 -8.39 0.24
CA PHE A 236 4.40 -7.27 0.43
C PHE A 236 5.74 -7.77 0.99
N ASP A 237 6.86 -7.20 0.55
CA ASP A 237 8.09 -7.36 1.33
C ASP A 237 7.97 -6.51 2.61
N ILE A 238 7.70 -5.20 2.46
CA ILE A 238 7.38 -4.29 3.57
C ILE A 238 6.14 -3.47 3.22
N LEU A 239 5.15 -3.47 4.11
CA LEU A 239 3.99 -2.59 4.05
C LEU A 239 4.03 -1.58 5.21
N GLU A 240 4.14 -0.31 4.87
CA GLU A 240 4.04 0.79 5.82
C GLU A 240 2.74 1.56 5.58
N VAL A 241 1.86 1.52 6.58
CA VAL A 241 0.67 2.36 6.63
C VAL A 241 0.98 3.56 7.49
N GLY A 242 1.62 4.56 6.88
CA GLY A 242 2.18 5.71 7.58
C GLY A 242 1.10 6.64 8.10
N LEU A 243 0.96 6.72 9.43
CA LEU A 243 0.14 7.69 10.20
C LEU A 243 -1.15 8.14 9.50
N SER A 244 -1.82 7.22 8.83
CA SER A 244 -3.00 7.54 8.02
C SER A 244 -4.18 7.79 8.95
N ASP A 245 -4.95 8.83 8.67
CA ASP A 245 -6.19 9.15 9.36
C ASP A 245 -7.33 8.42 8.64
N VAL A 246 -7.78 7.30 9.23
CA VAL A 246 -8.88 6.50 8.71
C VAL A 246 -10.14 6.83 9.51
N GLN A 247 -11.13 7.46 8.87
CA GLN A 247 -12.38 7.82 9.55
C GLN A 247 -13.22 6.60 9.92
N GLY A 248 -13.22 5.60 9.04
CA GLY A 248 -13.99 4.37 9.16
C GLY A 248 -13.13 3.18 9.49
N ASP A 249 -13.35 2.11 8.74
CA ASP A 249 -12.81 0.79 9.07
C ASP A 249 -11.56 0.46 8.27
N VAL A 250 -10.66 -0.28 8.93
CA VAL A 250 -9.49 -0.91 8.32
C VAL A 250 -9.74 -2.42 8.26
N LEU A 251 -9.66 -2.98 7.05
CA LEU A 251 -9.68 -4.42 6.83
C LEU A 251 -8.40 -4.87 6.11
N ILE A 252 -7.70 -5.81 6.72
CA ILE A 252 -6.53 -6.49 6.17
C ILE A 252 -6.83 -8.00 6.18
N GLU A 253 -6.88 -8.64 5.02
CA GLU A 253 -7.31 -10.03 4.90
C GLU A 253 -6.49 -10.81 3.88
N GLY A 254 -6.03 -12.01 4.21
CA GLY A 254 -5.27 -12.81 3.24
C GLY A 254 -3.93 -12.17 2.88
N VAL A 255 -3.33 -11.37 3.77
CA VAL A 255 -2.09 -10.64 3.48
C VAL A 255 -0.88 -11.45 3.91
N GLN A 256 0.13 -11.50 3.06
CA GLN A 256 1.46 -12.01 3.40
C GLN A 256 2.45 -10.86 3.34
N ALA A 257 3.10 -10.55 4.45
CA ALA A 257 4.14 -9.53 4.47
C ALA A 257 5.43 -10.00 5.17
N GLY A 258 6.57 -9.50 4.71
CA GLY A 258 7.82 -9.62 5.47
C GLY A 258 7.73 -8.85 6.78
N ALA A 259 7.25 -7.60 6.70
CA ALA A 259 6.91 -6.76 7.83
C ALA A 259 5.71 -5.85 7.52
N MET A 260 4.95 -5.51 8.57
CA MET A 260 3.84 -4.57 8.49
C MET A 260 3.92 -3.55 9.63
N ILE A 261 4.09 -2.28 9.26
CA ILE A 261 4.01 -1.16 10.20
C ILE A 261 2.66 -0.48 10.02
N ASN A 262 1.71 -0.77 10.90
CA ASN A 262 0.48 0.01 10.98
C ASN A 262 0.45 0.81 12.27
N MET A 263 0.82 2.08 12.15
CA MET A 263 0.49 3.09 13.13
C MET A 263 -0.42 4.08 12.43
N PHE A 264 -1.70 4.00 12.73
CA PHE A 264 -2.70 4.93 12.21
C PHE A 264 -2.71 6.19 13.08
N ALA A 265 -2.99 7.35 12.49
CA ALA A 265 -3.35 8.52 13.29
C ALA A 265 -4.70 8.24 13.99
N ASN A 266 -5.65 7.66 13.25
CA ASN A 266 -7.00 7.36 13.72
C ASN A 266 -7.57 6.19 12.91
N ALA A 267 -8.46 5.41 13.54
CA ALA A 267 -9.24 4.35 12.92
C ALA A 267 -10.46 4.07 13.81
N ARG A 268 -11.64 3.85 13.22
CA ARG A 268 -12.82 3.42 14.00
C ARG A 268 -12.72 1.95 14.41
N SER A 269 -12.27 1.10 13.49
CA SER A 269 -12.05 -0.32 13.75
C SER A 269 -10.89 -0.85 12.92
N ILE A 270 -10.21 -1.87 13.45
CA ILE A 270 -9.14 -2.58 12.74
C ILE A 270 -9.47 -4.07 12.78
N THR A 271 -9.61 -4.68 11.60
CA THR A 271 -9.74 -6.12 11.43
C THR A 271 -8.58 -6.65 10.60
N ILE A 272 -7.80 -7.56 11.17
CA ILE A 272 -6.74 -8.29 10.47
C ILE A 272 -7.08 -9.77 10.55
N ARG A 273 -7.19 -10.45 9.40
CA ARG A 273 -7.48 -11.88 9.39
C ARG A 273 -6.80 -12.69 8.32
N ASN A 274 -6.63 -13.99 8.56
CA ASN A 274 -6.07 -14.95 7.61
C ASN A 274 -4.73 -14.45 7.01
N SER A 275 -3.85 -13.90 7.85
CA SER A 275 -2.67 -13.14 7.39
C SER A 275 -1.39 -13.63 8.05
N GLN A 276 -0.26 -13.50 7.35
CA GLN A 276 1.05 -13.98 7.78
C GLN A 276 2.09 -12.85 7.72
N PHE A 277 2.84 -12.67 8.81
CA PHE A 277 3.85 -11.62 8.96
C PHE A 277 5.17 -12.23 9.40
N ARG A 278 6.18 -12.27 8.53
CA ARG A 278 7.35 -13.15 8.77
C ARG A 278 8.38 -12.60 9.76
N GLY A 279 8.37 -11.31 10.07
CA GLY A 279 9.36 -10.72 10.98
C GLY A 279 10.75 -10.80 10.39
N ILE A 280 10.93 -10.22 9.21
CA ILE A 280 12.24 -10.23 8.58
C ILE A 280 12.98 -8.95 9.00
N SER A 281 14.23 -9.10 9.46
CA SER A 281 15.20 -8.01 9.50
C SER A 281 15.58 -7.63 8.05
N ILE A 282 14.60 -7.14 7.27
CA ILE A 282 14.82 -6.65 5.92
C ILE A 282 15.48 -5.30 6.09
N SER A 283 16.74 -5.20 5.68
CA SER A 283 17.31 -3.94 5.24
C SER A 283 17.06 -3.89 3.73
N PRO A 284 15.93 -3.34 3.25
CA PRO A 284 15.80 -3.09 1.83
C PRO A 284 16.96 -2.15 1.42
N GLU A 285 17.51 -2.32 0.22
CA GLU A 285 18.66 -1.53 -0.26
C GLU A 285 18.47 -0.04 0.10
N GLY A 286 19.37 0.50 0.93
CA GLY A 286 19.36 1.91 1.35
C GLY A 286 18.69 2.23 2.69
N TYR A 287 18.24 1.25 3.49
CA TYR A 287 17.62 1.52 4.80
C TYR A 287 18.20 0.65 5.94
N GLU A 288 18.71 1.29 7.00
CA GLU A 288 19.16 0.64 8.24
C GLU A 288 18.01 0.24 9.19
N THR A 289 16.75 0.49 8.80
CA THR A 289 15.60 0.38 9.69
C THR A 289 15.19 -1.08 9.86
N ARG A 290 15.22 -1.57 11.10
CA ARG A 290 14.69 -2.90 11.45
C ARG A 290 13.19 -2.79 11.65
N TYR A 291 12.45 -3.72 11.06
CA TYR A 291 11.00 -3.77 11.11
C TYR A 291 10.52 -4.90 12.00
N ARG A 292 9.39 -4.69 12.68
CA ARG A 292 8.66 -5.75 13.40
C ARG A 292 7.76 -6.51 12.45
N SER A 293 7.38 -7.71 12.83
CA SER A 293 6.40 -8.50 12.09
C SER A 293 5.10 -7.72 11.90
N LEU A 294 4.50 -7.22 12.99
CA LEU A 294 3.21 -6.56 12.99
C LEU A 294 3.12 -5.47 14.06
N ASP A 295 2.88 -4.24 13.63
CA ASP A 295 2.32 -3.18 14.49
C ASP A 295 0.85 -2.95 14.10
N CYS A 296 -0.03 -2.89 15.09
CA CYS A 296 -1.46 -2.62 14.96
C CYS A 296 -1.87 -1.60 16.02
N LEU A 297 -1.67 -0.31 15.71
CA LEU A 297 -1.77 0.80 16.65
C LEU A 297 -2.54 1.99 16.07
N VAL A 298 -3.16 2.78 16.95
CA VAL A 298 -3.54 4.17 16.67
C VAL A 298 -2.72 5.11 17.57
N GLU A 299 -2.68 6.40 17.25
CA GLU A 299 -2.12 7.41 18.17
C GLU A 299 -2.86 7.40 19.51
N LEU A 300 -2.13 7.52 20.61
CA LEU A 300 -2.67 7.39 21.97
C LEU A 300 -3.81 8.39 22.25
N GLU A 301 -3.71 9.61 21.73
CA GLU A 301 -4.76 10.63 21.86
C GLU A 301 -6.08 10.23 21.17
N ASN A 302 -6.00 9.36 20.16
CA ASN A 302 -7.13 8.89 19.37
C ASN A 302 -7.59 7.47 19.77
N GLN A 303 -7.00 6.86 20.80
CA GLN A 303 -7.33 5.50 21.25
C GLN A 303 -8.83 5.30 21.54
N LYS A 304 -9.51 6.33 22.05
CA LYS A 304 -10.95 6.27 22.34
C LYS A 304 -11.82 6.17 21.08
N ASN A 305 -11.30 6.56 19.92
CA ASN A 305 -12.00 6.44 18.64
C ASN A 305 -11.94 5.01 18.09
N LEU A 306 -10.90 4.25 18.44
CA LEU A 306 -10.74 2.86 18.05
C LEU A 306 -11.72 2.00 18.85
N ARG A 307 -12.89 1.72 18.30
CA ARG A 307 -13.97 0.98 18.98
C ARG A 307 -13.67 -0.50 19.08
N SER A 308 -13.19 -1.10 18.01
CA SER A 308 -12.98 -2.55 17.95
C SER A 308 -11.70 -2.95 17.24
N VAL A 309 -11.01 -3.94 17.80
CA VAL A 309 -9.87 -4.61 17.17
C VAL A 309 -10.13 -6.11 17.08
N VAL A 310 -9.99 -6.66 15.88
CA VAL A 310 -10.16 -8.10 15.63
C VAL A 310 -8.91 -8.63 14.92
N LEU A 311 -8.25 -9.58 15.57
CA LEU A 311 -7.12 -10.34 15.02
C LEU A 311 -7.55 -11.81 14.95
N GLU A 312 -7.64 -12.38 13.75
CA GLU A 312 -8.15 -13.74 13.54
C GLU A 312 -7.29 -14.54 12.56
N ASN A 313 -6.85 -15.76 12.91
CA ASN A 313 -6.02 -16.58 12.03
C ASN A 313 -4.75 -15.84 11.56
N ILE A 314 -4.02 -15.24 12.50
CA ILE A 314 -2.78 -14.50 12.23
C ILE A 314 -1.58 -15.33 12.67
N GLU A 315 -0.56 -15.40 11.81
CA GLU A 315 0.72 -16.02 12.11
C GLU A 315 1.83 -14.96 12.00
N CYS A 316 2.54 -14.72 13.10
CA CYS A 316 3.71 -13.85 13.12
C CYS A 316 4.99 -14.69 13.31
N GLY A 317 6.04 -14.33 12.59
CA GLY A 317 7.38 -14.84 12.79
C GLY A 317 8.01 -14.31 14.08
N ARG A 318 9.19 -14.82 14.41
CA ARG A 318 9.97 -14.30 15.54
C ARG A 318 10.75 -13.07 15.12
N ASP A 319 10.54 -11.98 15.86
CA ASP A 319 11.39 -10.79 15.80
C ASP A 319 12.69 -11.01 16.61
N ASP A 320 13.48 -12.03 16.26
CA ASP A 320 14.75 -12.34 16.92
C ASP A 320 15.85 -11.42 16.36
N TRP A 321 15.88 -10.18 16.85
CA TRP A 321 16.93 -9.23 16.48
C TRP A 321 18.28 -9.77 16.96
N GLY A 322 19.12 -10.24 16.03
CA GLY A 322 20.38 -11.00 16.23
C GLY A 322 21.48 -10.34 17.07
N VAL A 323 21.15 -9.82 18.24
CA VAL A 323 22.09 -9.68 19.35
C VAL A 323 22.09 -11.03 20.04
N ASN A 324 23.28 -11.52 20.41
CA ASN A 324 23.49 -12.64 21.32
C ASN A 324 22.90 -12.35 22.71
N ASP A 325 21.61 -12.02 22.82
CA ASP A 325 20.85 -12.08 24.06
C ASP A 325 20.65 -13.57 24.36
N VAL A 326 21.72 -14.16 24.88
CA VAL A 326 21.74 -15.43 25.60
C VAL A 326 20.50 -15.46 26.50
N VAL A 327 19.54 -16.32 26.14
CA VAL A 327 18.64 -17.04 27.04
C VAL A 327 18.24 -16.26 28.29
N ASP A 328 17.72 -15.04 28.14
CA ASP A 328 17.20 -14.30 29.29
C ASP A 328 15.66 -14.40 29.26
N ASN A 329 15.12 -15.11 30.27
CA ASN A 329 13.71 -15.09 30.65
C ASN A 329 13.25 -13.70 31.16
N LYS A 330 13.93 -12.64 30.72
CA LYS A 330 13.59 -11.25 31.01
C LYS A 330 12.50 -10.80 30.06
N LEU A 331 11.53 -10.12 30.65
CA LEU A 331 10.37 -9.50 30.01
C LEU A 331 10.75 -8.28 29.15
N THR A 332 12.00 -7.82 29.25
CA THR A 332 12.55 -6.64 28.57
C THR A 332 12.51 -6.71 27.05
N ASN A 333 12.45 -7.92 26.46
CA ASN A 333 12.43 -8.10 25.00
C ASN A 333 11.01 -8.12 24.39
N ILE A 334 9.95 -8.01 25.19
CA ILE A 334 8.57 -7.97 24.67
C ILE A 334 8.28 -6.66 23.92
N SER A 335 8.97 -5.56 24.28
CA SER A 335 8.93 -4.29 23.55
C SER A 335 9.45 -4.39 22.11
N ARG A 336 10.10 -5.52 21.75
CA ARG A 336 10.67 -5.77 20.42
C ARG A 336 9.78 -6.65 19.53
N GLY A 337 8.73 -7.27 20.09
CA GLY A 337 7.77 -8.10 19.34
C GLY A 337 6.63 -7.29 18.70
N CYS A 338 5.58 -8.00 18.28
CA CYS A 338 4.38 -7.39 17.72
C CYS A 338 3.72 -6.45 18.73
N GLN A 339 3.26 -5.28 18.28
CA GLN A 339 2.51 -4.35 19.11
C GLN A 339 1.05 -4.30 18.69
N ILE A 340 0.16 -4.52 19.65
CA ILE A 340 -1.27 -4.59 19.42
C ILE A 340 -1.95 -3.70 20.44
N MET A 341 -2.65 -2.67 19.95
CA MET A 341 -3.56 -1.86 20.75
C MET A 341 -4.97 -2.47 20.72
N GLY A 342 -5.64 -2.48 21.86
CA GLY A 342 -7.04 -2.91 21.96
C GLY A 342 -8.02 -1.83 21.53
N GLY A 343 -9.20 -2.25 21.06
CA GLY A 343 -10.32 -1.35 20.84
C GLY A 343 -11.06 -1.04 22.13
N TYR A 344 -11.54 0.19 22.29
CA TYR A 344 -12.21 0.71 23.47
C TYR A 344 -13.42 -0.13 23.89
N ASP A 345 -14.25 -0.56 22.94
CA ASP A 345 -15.43 -1.37 23.22
C ASP A 345 -15.07 -2.87 23.26
N SER A 346 -14.29 -3.35 22.29
CA SER A 346 -13.94 -4.77 22.21
C SER A 346 -12.58 -5.05 21.55
N THR A 347 -11.89 -6.05 22.07
CA THR A 347 -10.73 -6.67 21.42
C THR A 347 -10.92 -8.17 21.33
N VAL A 348 -10.76 -8.73 20.12
CA VAL A 348 -10.79 -10.18 19.88
C VAL A 348 -9.47 -10.59 19.25
N ILE A 349 -8.77 -11.53 19.89
CA ILE A 349 -7.58 -12.18 19.35
C ILE A 349 -7.88 -13.67 19.32
N ARG A 350 -8.03 -14.24 18.13
CA ARG A 350 -8.49 -15.62 17.98
C ARG A 350 -7.67 -16.39 16.95
N HIS A 351 -7.34 -17.64 17.25
CA HIS A 351 -6.59 -18.52 16.34
C HIS A 351 -5.27 -17.87 15.88
N CYS A 352 -4.55 -17.22 16.79
CA CYS A 352 -3.34 -16.46 16.45
C CYS A 352 -2.10 -17.13 17.02
N THR A 353 -1.04 -17.19 16.23
CA THR A 353 0.31 -17.58 16.65
C THR A 353 1.21 -16.35 16.60
N ILE A 354 1.47 -15.74 17.76
CA ILE A 354 2.28 -14.53 17.89
C ILE A 354 3.36 -14.77 18.96
N PRO A 355 4.62 -15.02 18.56
CA PRO A 355 5.67 -15.42 19.50
C PRO A 355 5.91 -14.41 20.62
N ASN A 356 6.01 -13.12 20.29
CA ASN A 356 6.22 -12.04 21.25
C ASN A 356 5.19 -10.94 20.99
N ALA A 357 4.30 -10.69 21.95
CA ALA A 357 3.24 -9.70 21.81
C ALA A 357 3.24 -8.69 22.98
N SER A 358 3.23 -7.40 22.65
CA SER A 358 2.90 -6.31 23.56
C SER A 358 1.45 -5.90 23.33
N LEU A 359 0.59 -6.26 24.27
CA LEU A 359 -0.85 -6.07 24.22
C LEU A 359 -1.24 -4.89 25.11
N MET A 360 -1.50 -3.74 24.49
CA MET A 360 -1.97 -2.53 25.16
C MET A 360 -3.49 -2.48 25.11
N LEU A 361 -4.15 -3.15 26.05
CA LEU A 361 -5.58 -3.42 25.99
C LEU A 361 -6.35 -2.49 26.93
N GLU A 362 -6.84 -1.37 26.41
CA GLU A 362 -7.85 -0.54 27.07
C GLU A 362 -9.22 -0.86 26.45
N SER A 363 -9.87 -1.92 26.93
CA SER A 363 -11.07 -2.48 26.29
C SER A 363 -12.14 -2.87 27.30
N ALA A 364 -13.41 -2.60 27.00
CA ALA A 364 -14.52 -3.07 27.82
C ALA A 364 -14.64 -4.60 27.80
N SER A 365 -14.34 -5.24 26.67
CA SER A 365 -14.29 -6.70 26.54
C SER A 365 -13.06 -7.15 25.76
N VAL A 366 -12.36 -8.15 26.28
CA VAL A 366 -11.23 -8.82 25.64
C VAL A 366 -11.47 -10.32 25.61
N LEU A 367 -11.47 -10.89 24.40
CA LEU A 367 -11.43 -12.33 24.18
C LEU A 367 -10.10 -12.71 23.55
N ILE A 368 -9.36 -13.58 24.21
CA ILE A 368 -8.20 -14.27 23.65
C ILE A 368 -8.56 -15.76 23.58
N ASP A 369 -8.65 -16.30 22.37
CA ASP A 369 -9.21 -17.62 22.11
C ASP A 369 -8.33 -18.41 21.14
N ARG A 370 -7.77 -19.54 21.56
CA ARG A 370 -6.84 -20.34 20.74
C ARG A 370 -5.65 -19.48 20.29
N TYR A 371 -4.92 -18.96 21.28
CA TYR A 371 -3.73 -18.15 21.07
C TYR A 371 -2.48 -18.93 21.45
N GLU A 372 -1.45 -18.85 20.62
CA GLU A 372 -0.14 -19.45 20.86
C GLU A 372 0.95 -18.38 20.82
N GLY A 373 1.80 -18.36 21.85
CA GLY A 373 2.93 -17.44 21.90
C GLY A 373 3.98 -17.87 22.91
N GLU A 374 5.10 -17.15 22.94
CA GLU A 374 6.18 -17.38 23.90
C GLU A 374 6.13 -16.37 25.03
N LYS A 375 5.98 -15.09 24.68
CA LYS A 375 5.90 -14.00 25.64
C LYS A 375 4.72 -13.08 25.30
N ALA A 376 3.93 -12.74 26.31
CA ALA A 376 2.87 -11.75 26.19
C ALA A 376 2.96 -10.73 27.33
N SER A 377 2.93 -9.44 26.99
CA SER A 377 2.85 -8.36 27.95
C SER A 377 1.49 -7.69 27.85
N PHE A 378 0.83 -7.53 29.00
CA PHE A 378 -0.41 -6.79 29.15
C PHE A 378 -0.17 -5.49 29.93
N VAL A 379 1.08 -5.11 30.20
CA VAL A 379 1.48 -4.08 31.17
C VAL A 379 0.58 -2.84 31.10
N THR A 380 0.07 -2.44 32.26
CA THR A 380 -0.81 -1.26 32.45
C THR A 380 -2.17 -1.28 31.73
N SER A 381 -2.57 -2.41 31.12
CA SER A 381 -3.88 -2.57 30.50
C SER A 381 -5.04 -2.39 31.49
N LYS A 382 -6.15 -1.83 31.01
CA LYS A 382 -7.39 -1.62 31.76
C LYS A 382 -8.54 -2.32 31.04
N ILE A 383 -9.01 -3.41 31.62
CA ILE A 383 -9.92 -4.34 30.94
C ILE A 383 -11.20 -4.50 31.75
N GLY A 384 -12.36 -4.32 31.11
CA GLY A 384 -13.65 -4.60 31.74
C GLY A 384 -13.80 -6.10 31.98
N SER A 385 -13.81 -6.90 30.92
CA SER A 385 -13.84 -8.37 30.98
C SER A 385 -12.70 -8.96 30.18
N LEU A 386 -11.88 -9.83 30.78
CA LEU A 386 -10.85 -10.62 30.12
C LEU A 386 -11.24 -12.09 30.14
N THR A 387 -11.33 -12.70 28.96
CA THR A 387 -11.59 -14.14 28.80
C THR A 387 -10.45 -14.77 28.02
N LEU A 388 -9.81 -15.77 28.62
CA LEU A 388 -8.75 -16.58 28.01
C LEU A 388 -9.29 -18.00 27.76
N ARG A 389 -9.32 -18.41 26.50
CA ARG A 389 -9.73 -19.75 26.07
C ARG A 389 -8.62 -20.38 25.26
N ASP A 390 -8.27 -21.62 25.57
CA ASP A 390 -7.23 -22.39 24.89
C ASP A 390 -5.97 -21.55 24.60
N THR A 391 -5.50 -20.79 25.60
CA THR A 391 -4.43 -19.79 25.44
C THR A 391 -3.13 -20.36 25.98
N ALA A 392 -2.14 -20.51 25.10
CA ALA A 392 -0.82 -21.06 25.40
C ALA A 392 0.27 -19.98 25.26
N ILE A 393 0.84 -19.54 26.39
CA ILE A 393 1.98 -18.60 26.39
C ILE A 393 3.15 -19.26 27.12
N VAL A 394 4.12 -19.82 26.39
CA VAL A 394 4.99 -20.85 26.97
C VAL A 394 6.10 -20.35 27.90
N LYS A 395 6.61 -19.12 27.73
CA LYS A 395 7.76 -18.61 28.50
C LYS A 395 7.38 -17.58 29.55
N ALA A 396 6.66 -16.51 29.18
CA ALA A 396 6.41 -15.42 30.11
C ALA A 396 5.12 -14.63 29.85
N ILE A 397 4.45 -14.25 30.93
CA ILE A 397 3.28 -13.37 30.92
C ILE A 397 3.50 -12.22 31.90
N ASP A 398 3.34 -10.97 31.44
CA ASP A 398 3.47 -9.78 32.29
C ASP A 398 2.14 -9.06 32.43
N PHE A 399 1.58 -9.10 33.64
CA PHE A 399 0.39 -8.37 34.07
C PHE A 399 0.74 -7.18 34.97
N THR A 400 1.97 -6.66 34.96
CA THR A 400 2.37 -5.54 35.82
C THR A 400 1.45 -4.34 35.62
N GLY A 401 0.85 -3.84 36.71
CA GLY A 401 -0.05 -2.70 36.69
C GLY A 401 -1.42 -2.94 36.03
N VAL A 402 -1.75 -4.18 35.63
CA VAL A 402 -3.00 -4.49 34.93
C VAL A 402 -4.20 -4.41 35.87
N GLN A 403 -5.31 -3.87 35.37
CA GLN A 403 -6.59 -3.82 36.06
C GLN A 403 -7.66 -4.55 35.25
N VAL A 404 -8.25 -5.60 35.81
CA VAL A 404 -9.34 -6.39 35.19
C VAL A 404 -10.55 -6.39 36.12
N GLN A 405 -11.76 -6.05 35.65
CA GLN A 405 -12.97 -6.10 36.50
C GLN A 405 -13.56 -7.51 36.58
N LYS A 406 -13.57 -8.24 35.47
CA LYS A 406 -14.03 -9.63 35.38
C LYS A 406 -12.99 -10.47 34.64
N LEU A 407 -12.52 -11.54 35.28
CA LEU A 407 -11.52 -12.44 34.71
C LEU A 407 -12.06 -13.86 34.62
N ASP A 408 -12.02 -14.41 33.41
CA ASP A 408 -12.14 -15.84 33.15
C ASP A 408 -10.82 -16.32 32.52
N ALA A 409 -9.96 -16.90 33.36
CA ALA A 409 -8.66 -17.44 32.97
C ALA A 409 -8.64 -18.98 32.94
N SER A 410 -9.81 -19.63 32.95
CA SER A 410 -9.92 -21.09 33.03
C SER A 410 -9.29 -21.82 31.84
N GLY A 411 -9.22 -21.16 30.68
CA GLY A 411 -8.56 -21.68 29.47
C GLY A 411 -7.09 -21.27 29.30
N LEU A 412 -6.44 -20.68 30.32
CA LEU A 412 -5.01 -20.37 30.27
C LEU A 412 -4.17 -21.61 30.59
N VAL A 413 -3.33 -22.02 29.65
CA VAL A 413 -2.43 -23.17 29.83
C VAL A 413 -1.21 -22.78 30.67
N ARG A 414 -0.92 -23.58 31.70
CA ARG A 414 0.24 -23.43 32.59
C ARG A 414 1.39 -24.33 32.15
N TYR A 415 2.60 -23.79 32.13
CA TYR A 415 3.81 -24.53 31.80
C TYR A 415 4.83 -24.49 32.95
N THR A 416 5.56 -25.59 33.15
CA THR A 416 6.68 -25.63 34.09
C THR A 416 7.73 -24.60 33.70
N GLY A 417 8.11 -23.73 34.63
CA GLY A 417 9.08 -22.65 34.38
C GLY A 417 8.52 -21.40 33.69
N GLN A 418 7.21 -21.35 33.40
CA GLN A 418 6.53 -20.16 32.90
C GLN A 418 6.62 -19.03 33.93
N LYS A 419 7.15 -17.88 33.53
CA LYS A 419 7.24 -16.70 34.39
C LYS A 419 5.96 -15.87 34.28
N ILE A 420 5.26 -15.67 35.39
CA ILE A 420 4.08 -14.79 35.45
C ILE A 420 4.38 -13.67 36.43
N VAL A 421 4.19 -12.42 36.00
CA VAL A 421 4.40 -11.23 36.85
C VAL A 421 3.07 -10.51 37.02
N THR A 422 2.67 -10.25 38.27
CA THR A 422 1.41 -9.58 38.62
C THR A 422 1.63 -8.37 39.54
N THR A 423 2.84 -7.79 39.52
CA THR A 423 3.21 -6.65 40.37
C THR A 423 2.25 -5.47 40.17
N ARG A 424 1.62 -4.99 41.26
CA ARG A 424 0.61 -3.90 41.22
C ARG A 424 -0.59 -4.20 40.30
N SER A 425 -0.89 -5.48 40.08
CA SER A 425 -2.04 -5.95 39.33
C SER A 425 -3.14 -6.42 40.28
N ASN A 426 -4.40 -6.41 39.83
CA ASN A 426 -5.49 -7.11 40.50
C ASN A 426 -5.80 -8.50 39.88
N VAL A 427 -4.97 -8.95 38.93
CA VAL A 427 -5.09 -10.26 38.27
C VAL A 427 -4.67 -11.38 39.23
N SER A 428 -5.55 -12.37 39.40
CA SER A 428 -5.31 -13.61 40.15
C SER A 428 -5.63 -14.80 39.23
N LEU A 429 -4.78 -15.83 39.26
CA LEU A 429 -4.50 -16.68 38.11
C LEU A 429 -4.37 -18.16 38.50
#